data_AF-A0A6B3HE69-F1
#
_entry.id   AF-A0A6B3HE69-F1
#
_cell.length_a   1.000
_cell.length_b   1.000
_cell.length_c   1.000
_cell.angle_alpha   90.00
_cell.angle_beta   90.00
_cell.angle_gamma   90.00
#
_symmetry.space_group_name_H-M   'P 1'
#
loop_
_entity.id
_entity.type
_entity.pdbx_description
1 polymer ?
#
loop_
_entity_poly.entity_id
_entity_poly.type
_entity_poly.pdbx_seq_one_letter_code
_entity_poly.pdbx_strand_id
1 'polypeptide(L)'
;SEDLRIDLQGGRGTLAGRVSGDTLTFEGGHTFTKPETKDIFTCNHGPFTNNPGDSDDKKAILARLAAGFNRSIMLSHPSQPNGTSVADYYRTPVTNHWSR
;
A
#
# COMPACT_ATOMS: atom_id res chain seq x y z
N SER A 1 10.96 0.33 -14.74
CA SER A 1 9.64 0.52 -14.10
C SER A 1 8.99 -0.84 -13.90
N GLU A 2 8.40 -1.08 -12.74
CA GLU A 2 7.76 -2.36 -12.36
C GLU A 2 6.34 -2.08 -11.83
N ASP A 3 5.44 -3.06 -11.92
CA ASP A 3 4.10 -2.97 -11.31
C ASP A 3 4.14 -3.36 -9.83
N LEU A 4 3.38 -2.62 -9.02
CA LEU A 4 2.98 -3.09 -7.70
C LEU A 4 1.66 -3.86 -7.84
N ARG A 5 1.65 -5.14 -7.47
CA ARG A 5 0.49 -6.03 -7.50
C ARG A 5 -0.06 -6.23 -6.10
N ILE A 6 -1.33 -5.90 -5.91
CA ILE A 6 -2.00 -6.05 -4.62
C ILE A 6 -3.14 -7.05 -4.76
N ASP A 7 -3.00 -8.18 -4.06
CA ASP A 7 -4.08 -9.11 -3.78
C ASP A 7 -5.02 -8.48 -2.75
N LEU A 8 -6.25 -8.24 -3.19
CA LEU A 8 -7.31 -7.61 -2.41
C LEU A 8 -7.80 -8.51 -1.27
N GLN A 9 -7.45 -9.80 -1.29
CA GLN A 9 -7.94 -10.85 -0.39
C GLN A 9 -9.47 -11.04 -0.45
N GLY A 10 -9.94 -12.15 0.14
CA GLY A 10 -11.36 -12.50 0.13
C GLY A 10 -11.89 -12.91 -1.25
N GLY A 11 -11.02 -13.38 -2.15
CA GLY A 11 -11.41 -13.86 -3.48
C GLY A 11 -11.62 -12.78 -4.54
N ARG A 12 -11.29 -11.52 -4.25
CA ARG A 12 -11.48 -10.36 -5.16
C ARG A 12 -10.39 -10.18 -6.21
N GLY A 13 -9.38 -11.05 -6.21
CA GLY A 13 -8.29 -11.02 -7.19
C GLY A 13 -7.16 -10.05 -6.84
N THR A 14 -6.29 -9.82 -7.82
CA THR A 14 -5.09 -8.98 -7.70
C THR A 14 -5.17 -7.86 -8.72
N LEU A 15 -4.89 -6.63 -8.28
CA LEU A 15 -4.84 -5.46 -9.15
C LEU A 15 -3.40 -4.97 -9.29
N ALA A 16 -3.00 -4.64 -10.53
CA ALA A 16 -1.71 -4.03 -10.82
C ALA A 16 -1.79 -2.50 -10.73
N GLY A 17 -0.75 -1.89 -10.16
CA GLY A 17 -0.61 -0.44 -10.00
C GLY A 17 0.71 0.08 -10.54
N ARG A 18 0.66 1.25 -11.17
CA ARG A 18 1.82 1.93 -11.74
C ARG A 18 1.81 3.41 -11.41
N VAL A 19 2.99 3.94 -11.14
CA VAL A 19 3.20 5.39 -10.96
C VAL A 19 3.32 6.07 -12.32
N SER A 20 2.61 7.19 -12.50
CA SER A 20 2.79 8.15 -13.58
C SER A 20 2.73 9.56 -13.00
N GLY A 21 3.78 10.36 -13.21
CA GLY A 21 3.97 11.61 -12.44
C GLY A 21 4.09 11.31 -10.95
N ASP A 22 3.26 11.99 -10.14
CA ASP A 22 3.21 11.81 -8.67
C ASP A 22 2.03 10.94 -8.19
N THR A 23 1.37 10.24 -9.11
CA THR A 23 0.17 9.44 -8.81
C THR A 23 0.42 7.96 -9.09
N LEU A 24 0.16 7.12 -8.09
CA LEU A 24 0.03 5.68 -8.24
C LEU A 24 -1.41 5.35 -8.64
N THR A 25 -1.60 4.72 -9.79
CA THR A 25 -2.91 4.31 -10.30
C THR A 25 -2.95 2.80 -10.44
N PHE A 26 -3.93 2.17 -9.81
CA PHE A 26 -4.27 0.77 -9.99
C PHE A 26 -5.33 0.59 -11.09
N GLU A 27 -5.37 -0.60 -11.66
CA GLU A 27 -6.49 -1.09 -12.47
C GLU A 27 -7.84 -0.77 -11.80
N GLY A 28 -8.87 -0.47 -12.59
CA GLY A 28 -10.14 0.05 -12.08
C GLY A 28 -10.12 1.56 -11.73
N GLY A 29 -8.99 2.25 -11.93
CA GLY A 29 -8.89 3.70 -11.76
C GLY A 29 -8.69 4.14 -10.31
N HIS A 30 -8.24 3.25 -9.43
CA HIS A 30 -7.99 3.59 -8.03
C HIS A 30 -6.66 4.34 -7.91
N THR A 31 -6.72 5.60 -7.50
CA THR A 31 -5.55 6.48 -7.43
C THR A 31 -5.12 6.79 -6.00
N PHE A 32 -3.81 6.95 -5.82
CA PHE A 32 -3.15 7.35 -4.58
C PHE A 32 -2.05 8.35 -4.92
N THR A 33 -2.10 9.54 -4.33
CA THR A 33 -0.99 10.50 -4.41
C THR A 33 0.17 10.02 -3.53
N LYS A 34 1.36 10.57 -3.75
CA LYS A 34 2.51 10.35 -2.86
C LYS A 34 2.13 10.67 -1.40
N PRO A 35 2.29 9.73 -0.46
CA PRO A 35 1.94 9.95 0.95
C PRO A 35 3.02 10.75 1.68
N GLU A 36 2.61 11.42 2.74
CA GLU A 36 3.49 12.01 3.75
C GLU A 36 3.61 11.12 5.00
N THR A 37 4.51 11.48 5.91
CA THR A 37 4.74 10.74 7.16
C THR A 37 3.47 10.56 7.99
N LYS A 38 2.62 11.60 8.07
CA LYS A 38 1.34 11.55 8.80
C LYS A 38 0.40 10.51 8.18
N ASP A 39 0.32 10.45 6.85
CA ASP A 39 -0.56 9.51 6.14
C ASP A 39 -0.16 8.07 6.46
N ILE A 40 1.15 7.78 6.40
CA ILE A 40 1.73 6.46 6.67
C ILE A 40 1.48 6.03 8.12
N PHE A 41 1.83 6.86 9.11
CA PHE A 41 1.75 6.43 10.51
C PHE A 41 0.33 6.38 11.06
N THR A 42 -0.60 7.18 10.51
CA THR A 42 -2.00 7.19 10.97
C THR A 42 -2.91 6.26 10.19
N CYS A 43 -2.52 5.86 8.98
CA CYS A 43 -3.34 5.07 8.06
C CYS A 43 -4.75 5.66 7.83
N ASN A 44 -4.92 6.98 8.01
CA ASN A 44 -6.24 7.63 7.99
C ASN A 44 -6.17 9.12 7.62
N HIS A 45 -5.21 9.49 6.77
CA HIS A 45 -5.05 10.85 6.26
C HIS A 45 -4.53 10.82 4.82
N GLY A 46 -4.73 11.93 4.09
CA GLY A 46 -4.25 12.08 2.72
C GLY A 46 -4.72 10.93 1.83
N PRO A 47 -3.81 10.31 1.04
CA PRO A 47 -4.16 9.19 0.15
C PRO A 47 -4.59 7.92 0.91
N PHE A 48 -4.38 7.84 2.22
CA PHE A 48 -4.80 6.71 3.06
C PHE A 48 -6.00 7.03 3.96
N THR A 49 -6.76 8.07 3.63
CA THR A 49 -8.05 8.34 4.30
C THR A 49 -9.04 7.23 3.99
N ASN A 50 -9.61 6.59 5.01
CA ASN A 50 -10.62 5.55 4.83
C ASN A 50 -12.00 6.19 4.58
N ASN A 51 -12.22 6.68 3.36
CA ASN A 51 -13.49 7.33 3.02
C ASN A 51 -14.62 6.29 2.95
N PRO A 52 -15.75 6.48 3.66
CA PRO A 52 -16.86 5.54 3.63
C PRO A 52 -17.41 5.27 2.21
N GLY A 53 -17.37 6.28 1.34
CA GLY A 53 -17.85 6.19 -0.05
C GLY A 53 -16.88 5.57 -1.05
N ASP A 54 -15.63 5.26 -0.67
CA ASP A 54 -14.71 4.55 -1.56
C ASP A 54 -15.16 3.08 -1.75
N SER A 55 -14.87 2.51 -2.92
CA SER A 55 -15.14 1.10 -3.20
C SER A 55 -14.36 0.17 -2.27
N ASP A 56 -14.85 -1.04 -2.06
CA ASP A 56 -14.19 -2.04 -1.23
C ASP A 56 -12.80 -2.43 -1.78
N ASP A 57 -12.61 -2.35 -3.10
CA ASP A 57 -11.33 -2.60 -3.75
C ASP A 57 -10.32 -1.49 -3.41
N LYS A 58 -10.73 -0.22 -3.49
CA LYS A 58 -9.87 0.91 -3.12
C LYS A 58 -9.51 0.86 -1.64
N LYS A 59 -10.46 0.52 -0.77
CA LYS A 59 -10.22 0.32 0.67
C LYS A 59 -9.24 -0.83 0.94
N ALA A 60 -9.33 -1.93 0.17
CA ALA A 60 -8.39 -3.05 0.29
C ALA A 60 -6.98 -2.69 -0.18
N ILE A 61 -6.85 -1.96 -1.30
CA ILE A 61 -5.58 -1.42 -1.78
C ILE A 61 -4.97 -0.49 -0.72
N LEU A 62 -5.76 0.46 -0.21
CA LEU A 62 -5.35 1.39 0.83
C LEU A 62 -4.77 0.67 2.05
N ALA A 63 -5.49 -0.32 2.57
CA ALA A 63 -5.04 -1.08 3.73
C ALA A 63 -3.69 -1.77 3.48
N ARG A 64 -3.47 -2.28 2.26
CA ARG A 64 -2.20 -2.91 1.88
C ARG A 64 -1.07 -1.90 1.73
N LEU A 65 -1.31 -0.78 1.07
CA LEU A 65 -0.35 0.30 0.92
C LEU A 65 0.09 0.83 2.29
N ALA A 66 -0.87 1.14 3.16
CA ALA A 66 -0.58 1.62 4.51
C ALA A 66 0.25 0.60 5.31
N ALA A 67 -0.13 -0.68 5.28
CA ALA A 67 0.62 -1.73 5.96
C ALA A 67 2.06 -1.88 5.45
N GLY A 68 2.25 -1.91 4.12
CA GLY A 68 3.59 -2.14 3.58
C GLY A 68 4.51 -0.91 3.63
N PHE A 69 3.98 0.32 3.69
CA PHE A 69 4.78 1.49 4.06
C PHE A 69 5.24 1.42 5.52
N ASN A 70 4.35 1.07 6.46
CA ASN A 70 4.73 0.90 7.86
C ASN A 70 5.81 -0.17 8.05
N ARG A 71 5.71 -1.28 7.30
CA ARG A 71 6.66 -2.41 7.34
C ARG A 71 7.91 -2.22 6.48
N SER A 72 8.02 -1.10 5.76
CA SER A 72 9.12 -0.81 4.83
C SER A 72 9.37 -1.86 3.74
N ILE A 73 8.30 -2.40 3.15
CA ILE A 73 8.39 -3.45 2.11
C ILE A 73 7.99 -2.99 0.70
N MET A 74 7.51 -1.75 0.54
CA MET A 74 7.03 -1.22 -0.75
C MET A 74 8.09 -1.19 -1.87
N LEU A 75 9.38 -1.16 -1.52
CA LEU A 75 10.49 -1.17 -2.48
C LEU A 75 11.02 -2.57 -2.81
N SER A 76 10.78 -3.56 -1.95
CA SER A 76 11.38 -4.89 -2.07
C SER A 76 10.39 -5.98 -2.45
N HIS A 77 9.09 -5.74 -2.22
CA HIS A 77 8.03 -6.73 -2.45
C HIS A 77 6.96 -6.14 -3.38
N PRO A 78 7.13 -6.30 -4.71
CA PRO A 78 6.21 -5.77 -5.71
C PRO A 78 4.92 -6.58 -5.81
N SER A 79 4.81 -7.73 -5.13
CA SER A 79 3.57 -8.50 -4.98
C SER A 79 3.22 -8.57 -3.51
N GLN A 80 2.00 -8.16 -3.14
CA GLN A 80 1.59 -8.10 -1.75
C GLN A 80 0.16 -8.60 -1.52
N PRO A 81 -0.10 -9.26 -0.38
CA PRO A 81 0.87 -9.61 0.68
C PRO A 81 1.64 -10.89 0.40
N ASN A 82 1.28 -11.62 -0.66
CA ASN A 82 1.82 -12.93 -0.97
C ASN A 82 3.33 -12.83 -1.21
N GLY A 83 4.09 -13.78 -0.67
CA GLY A 83 5.56 -13.78 -0.80
C GLY A 83 6.29 -12.88 0.20
N THR A 84 5.60 -12.26 1.15
CA THR A 84 6.21 -11.57 2.30
C THR A 84 6.11 -12.42 3.56
N SER A 85 7.10 -12.33 4.45
CA SER A 85 7.10 -12.91 5.78
C SER A 85 7.38 -11.85 6.85
N VAL A 86 7.17 -12.21 8.13
CA VAL A 86 7.49 -11.31 9.25
C VAL A 86 8.99 -10.95 9.29
N ALA A 87 9.87 -11.84 8.81
CA ALA A 87 11.30 -11.59 8.76
C ALA A 87 11.69 -10.46 7.80
N ASP A 88 10.82 -10.12 6.84
CA ASP A 88 11.07 -9.08 5.84
C ASP A 88 10.69 -7.68 6.34
N TYR A 89 9.93 -7.59 7.43
CA TYR A 89 9.40 -6.32 7.93
C TYR A 89 10.44 -5.53 8.72
N TYR A 90 10.39 -4.20 8.61
CA TYR A 90 11.18 -3.25 9.42
C TYR A 90 12.70 -3.41 9.28
N ARG A 91 13.16 -3.93 8.13
CA ARG A 91 14.58 -4.19 7.85
C ARG A 91 15.37 -2.96 7.40
N THR A 92 14.68 -1.88 7.03
CA THR A 92 15.31 -0.63 6.61
C THR A 92 15.60 0.28 7.81
N PRO A 93 16.66 1.12 7.76
CA PRO A 93 16.98 2.05 8.87
C PRO A 93 15.85 3.04 9.19
N VAL A 94 15.19 3.57 8.15
CA VAL A 94 13.98 4.39 8.27
C VAL A 94 12.77 3.48 8.11
N THR A 95 12.02 3.29 9.19
CA THR A 95 10.82 2.44 9.25
C THR A 95 9.94 2.86 10.43
N ASN A 96 8.75 2.28 10.57
CA ASN A 96 7.97 2.46 11.78
C ASN A 96 8.56 1.63 12.94
N HIS A 97 9.52 2.22 13.67
CA HIS A 97 10.18 1.57 14.80
C HIS A 97 9.25 1.33 16.00
N TRP A 98 8.13 2.06 16.11
CA TRP A 98 7.15 1.84 17.17
C TRP A 98 6.38 0.53 16.96
N SER A 99 6.09 0.18 15.70
CA SER A 99 5.36 -1.05 15.34
C SER A 99 6.22 -2.29 15.15
N ARG A 100 7.55 -2.16 15.28
CA ARG A 100 8.55 -3.22 15.08
C ARG A 100 8.41 -4.38 16.07
#